data_AF-A0A8B2NMU9-F1
#
_entry.id   AF-A0A8B2NMU9-F1
#
_cell.length_a   1.000
_cell.length_b   1.000
_cell.length_c   1.000
_cell.angle_alpha   90.00
_cell.angle_beta   90.00
_cell.angle_gamma   90.00
#
_symmetry.space_group_name_H-M   'P 1'
#
loop_
_entity.id
_entity.type
_entity.pdbx_description
1 polymer ?
#
loop_
_entity_poly.entity_id
_entity_poly.type
_entity_poly.pdbx_seq_one_letter_code
_entity_poly.pdbx_strand_id
1 'polypeptide(L)'
;MPNGLRAAIVTAMQSVTRMLKPRYWSDTAQNEFAALFEDADHAPVFIEKVADALIRGWPPNRDKPVWALALVVEALGRTTQRRPSGLEILAMRPSDVLSSLLEAAERGLPGIASAASHTAVRLHVNEASIVLSRTRLGLLRKIAEFLIAADGYARAAEVVATFETLARGPSQETLKEGVRSLARRLYEYRKTHFAEGHAASSFDYVRRKLGQATPTDADILALWTDADNSHFGTYRTAFAAALAFLKSRREVEERAAVTGAGSVDEPGNDRGIVPDDDGGGPPSPLALLYTADIDPGSMLMALKSTPLNVYTRAEVDFADLLESVWPDARLNVRSVLRLLAFHPIQSGLSNTLRTGRAKVPVEERVTCVEAATYREVLERIDALQDKTAGWLAAHYALTAGTPQREDRSAIARTGAMLLSRSRSKSFARPPAELAAHFSRIAPSLVALAEMTADVRGVVAAFDGPEGGRLQSTFADDREVFAAEFARRYLGRGGPDSDALHDDAADDPEGGVQ
;
A
#
# COMPACT_ATOMS: atom_id res chain seq x y z
N MET A 1 27.11 0.20 40.86
CA MET A 1 27.24 0.45 39.41
C MET A 1 26.24 1.53 39.02
N PRO A 2 26.59 2.55 38.23
CA PRO A 2 25.76 3.74 38.09
C PRO A 2 24.57 3.49 37.16
N ASN A 3 23.40 3.98 37.57
CA ASN A 3 22.12 3.89 36.85
C ASN A 3 22.16 4.43 35.40
N GLY A 4 23.19 5.21 35.05
CA GLY A 4 23.41 5.72 33.69
C GLY A 4 23.76 4.66 32.64
N LEU A 5 24.42 3.56 33.02
CA LEU A 5 24.81 2.51 32.05
C LEU A 5 23.61 1.64 31.64
N ARG A 6 22.70 1.35 32.58
CA ARG A 6 21.42 0.67 32.28
C ARG A 6 20.48 1.54 31.45
N ALA A 7 20.39 2.84 31.76
CA ALA A 7 19.60 3.78 30.97
C ALA A 7 20.18 3.97 29.55
N ALA A 8 21.49 4.00 29.39
CA ALA A 8 22.14 4.06 28.08
C ALA A 8 21.95 2.77 27.26
N ILE A 9 22.01 1.58 27.88
CA ILE A 9 21.74 0.30 27.19
C ILE A 9 20.26 0.21 26.81
N VAL A 10 19.32 0.61 27.67
CA VAL A 10 17.89 0.64 27.34
C VAL A 10 17.57 1.69 26.27
N THR A 11 18.27 2.83 26.26
CA THR A 11 18.09 3.89 25.25
C THR A 11 18.75 3.51 23.91
N ALA A 12 19.89 2.82 23.93
CA ALA A 12 20.54 2.27 22.74
C ALA A 12 19.73 1.11 22.15
N MET A 13 19.20 0.22 22.98
CA MET A 13 18.24 -0.81 22.54
C MET A 13 16.96 -0.17 22.00
N GLN A 14 16.35 0.80 22.69
CA GLN A 14 15.17 1.52 22.19
C GLN A 14 15.43 2.34 20.93
N SER A 15 16.66 2.83 20.70
CA SER A 15 17.06 3.54 19.48
C SER A 15 17.25 2.58 18.31
N VAL A 16 17.83 1.39 18.54
CA VAL A 16 17.92 0.31 17.55
C VAL A 16 16.55 -0.30 17.25
N THR A 17 15.66 -0.40 18.24
CA THR A 17 14.27 -0.86 18.04
C THR A 17 13.36 0.22 17.44
N ARG A 18 13.73 1.52 17.49
CA ARG A 18 12.96 2.62 16.87
C ARG A 18 13.37 2.92 15.42
N MET A 19 14.58 2.56 14.99
CA MET A 19 15.04 2.90 13.64
C MET A 19 14.50 1.98 12.54
N LEU A 20 13.93 0.82 12.86
CA LEU A 20 13.24 -0.04 11.90
C LEU A 20 12.06 -0.76 12.57
N LYS A 21 11.02 0.00 12.96
CA LYS A 21 9.66 -0.54 12.87
C LYS A 21 9.03 -0.06 11.57
N PRO A 22 9.34 -0.65 10.40
CA PRO A 22 8.42 -0.55 9.31
C PRO A 22 7.10 -1.13 9.81
N ARG A 23 5.99 -0.37 9.73
CA ARG A 23 4.61 -0.84 9.97
C ARG A 23 4.18 -1.98 9.03
N TYR A 24 5.13 -2.63 8.35
CA TYR A 24 4.98 -3.51 7.20
C TYR A 24 5.54 -4.93 7.45
N TRP A 25 6.04 -5.22 8.65
CA TRP A 25 6.62 -6.52 9.01
C TRP A 25 5.82 -7.16 10.14
N SER A 26 5.44 -8.43 9.99
CA SER A 26 4.88 -9.21 11.10
C SER A 26 5.86 -9.27 12.28
N ASP A 27 5.35 -9.47 13.49
CA ASP A 27 6.17 -9.61 14.70
C ASP A 27 7.19 -10.75 14.55
N THR A 28 6.80 -11.86 13.89
CA THR A 28 7.71 -12.97 13.57
C THR A 28 8.88 -12.50 12.73
N ALA A 29 8.65 -11.77 11.64
CA ALA A 29 9.73 -11.29 10.79
C ALA A 29 10.62 -10.25 11.46
N GLN A 30 10.06 -9.39 12.32
CA GLN A 30 10.87 -8.45 13.10
C GLN A 30 11.83 -9.19 14.03
N ASN A 31 11.35 -10.23 14.72
CA ASN A 31 12.15 -11.04 15.63
C ASN A 31 13.22 -11.86 14.88
N GLU A 32 12.84 -12.55 13.80
CA GLU A 32 13.76 -13.36 13.01
C GLU A 32 14.85 -12.51 12.34
N PHE A 33 14.51 -11.29 11.89
CA PHE A 33 15.50 -10.38 11.32
C PHE A 33 16.41 -9.74 12.36
N ALA A 34 15.88 -9.37 13.52
CA ALA A 34 16.71 -8.90 14.63
C ALA A 34 17.73 -9.97 15.04
N ALA A 35 17.30 -11.24 15.12
CA ALA A 35 18.16 -12.38 15.45
C ALA A 35 19.34 -12.55 14.47
N LEU A 36 19.21 -12.14 13.19
CA LEU A 36 20.32 -12.19 12.23
C LEU A 36 21.53 -11.32 12.63
N PHE A 37 21.33 -10.33 13.49
CA PHE A 37 22.36 -9.33 13.82
C PHE A 37 22.77 -9.36 15.31
N GLU A 38 22.28 -10.32 16.10
CA GLU A 38 22.62 -10.45 17.53
C GLU A 38 24.11 -10.77 17.76
N ASP A 39 24.74 -11.47 16.82
CA ASP A 39 26.09 -12.01 16.98
C ASP A 39 27.24 -11.04 16.66
N ALA A 40 26.96 -9.85 16.09
CA ALA A 40 28.00 -8.92 15.67
C ALA A 40 27.53 -7.47 15.50
N ASP A 41 28.43 -6.52 15.79
CA ASP A 41 28.21 -5.10 15.51
C ASP A 41 28.25 -4.83 13.99
N HIS A 42 27.08 -4.68 13.39
CA HIS A 42 26.90 -4.28 12.01
C HIS A 42 26.55 -2.79 11.90
N ALA A 43 27.10 -2.11 10.89
CA ALA A 43 26.74 -0.71 10.62
C ALA A 43 25.24 -0.59 10.30
N PRO A 44 24.51 0.43 10.81
CA PRO A 44 23.07 0.60 10.56
C PRO A 44 22.69 0.56 9.07
N VAL A 45 23.48 1.24 8.23
CA VAL A 45 23.30 1.28 6.77
C VAL A 45 23.41 -0.12 6.12
N PHE A 46 24.20 -1.02 6.70
CA PHE A 46 24.29 -2.40 6.21
C PHE A 46 23.05 -3.20 6.59
N ILE A 47 22.54 -3.04 7.82
CA ILE A 47 21.30 -3.68 8.29
C ILE A 47 20.13 -3.26 7.40
N GLU A 48 19.99 -1.95 7.13
CA GLU A 48 18.97 -1.42 6.21
C GLU A 48 19.06 -2.04 4.82
N LYS A 49 20.27 -2.20 4.27
CA LYS A 49 20.47 -2.83 2.96
C LYS A 49 20.11 -4.32 2.93
N VAL A 50 20.24 -5.04 4.05
CA VAL A 50 19.76 -6.42 4.15
C VAL A 50 18.24 -6.45 4.20
N ALA A 51 17.62 -5.58 5.01
CA ALA A 51 16.16 -5.44 5.05
C ALA A 51 15.60 -5.14 3.64
N ASP A 52 16.16 -4.14 2.96
CA ASP A 52 15.73 -3.76 1.61
C ASP A 52 15.91 -4.90 0.60
N ALA A 53 17.04 -5.64 0.64
CA ALA A 53 17.25 -6.78 -0.25
C ALA A 53 16.27 -7.95 0.03
N LEU A 54 15.94 -8.21 1.30
CA LEU A 54 14.97 -9.24 1.68
C LEU A 54 13.56 -8.87 1.22
N ILE A 55 13.17 -7.60 1.32
CA ILE A 55 11.85 -7.14 0.93
C ILE A 55 11.75 -6.96 -0.60
N ARG A 56 12.63 -6.14 -1.18
CA ARG A 56 12.53 -5.57 -2.53
C ARG A 56 13.49 -6.17 -3.56
N GLY A 57 14.50 -6.91 -3.11
CA GLY A 57 15.50 -7.51 -3.99
C GLY A 57 16.44 -6.49 -4.64
N TRP A 58 17.05 -6.85 -5.77
CA TRP A 58 17.99 -5.96 -6.49
C TRP A 58 17.49 -5.64 -7.90
N PRO A 59 17.41 -4.38 -8.32
CA PRO A 59 17.02 -4.03 -9.67
C PRO A 59 17.86 -4.74 -10.77
N PRO A 60 17.24 -5.12 -11.90
CA PRO A 60 15.82 -4.98 -12.24
C PRO A 60 14.92 -6.13 -11.72
N ASN A 61 15.45 -7.10 -10.98
CA ASN A 61 14.72 -8.34 -10.63
C ASN A 61 14.73 -8.58 -9.11
N ARG A 62 13.54 -8.65 -8.51
CA ARG A 62 13.33 -8.88 -7.07
C ARG A 62 14.04 -10.14 -6.53
N ASP A 63 14.28 -11.15 -7.35
CA ASP A 63 14.94 -12.40 -6.97
C ASP A 63 16.42 -12.47 -7.40
N LYS A 64 16.96 -11.36 -7.92
CA LYS A 64 18.37 -11.23 -8.28
C LYS A 64 19.35 -11.53 -7.13
N PRO A 65 19.07 -11.22 -5.84
CA PRO A 65 19.95 -11.63 -4.75
C PRO A 65 20.03 -13.15 -4.59
N VAL A 66 18.91 -13.86 -4.78
CA VAL A 66 18.87 -15.33 -4.70
C VAL A 66 19.62 -15.96 -5.88
N TRP A 67 19.44 -15.41 -7.08
CA TRP A 67 20.22 -15.81 -8.25
C TRP A 67 21.72 -15.58 -8.04
N ALA A 68 22.10 -14.40 -7.53
CA ALA A 68 23.48 -14.06 -7.19
C ALA A 68 24.07 -15.02 -6.15
N LEU A 69 23.31 -15.37 -5.12
CA LEU A 69 23.71 -16.32 -4.09
C LEU A 69 24.01 -17.69 -4.70
N ALA A 70 23.12 -18.20 -5.56
CA ALA A 70 23.33 -19.47 -6.25
C ALA A 70 24.61 -19.47 -7.10
N LEU A 71 24.88 -18.36 -7.80
CA LEU A 71 26.12 -18.21 -8.58
C LEU A 71 27.37 -18.17 -7.71
N VAL A 72 27.32 -17.55 -6.53
CA VAL A 72 28.48 -17.53 -5.62
C VAL A 72 28.77 -18.92 -5.08
N VAL A 73 27.74 -19.63 -4.62
CA VAL A 73 27.90 -21.01 -4.11
C VAL A 73 28.47 -21.92 -5.20
N GLU A 74 27.95 -21.80 -6.41
CA GLU A 74 28.39 -22.59 -7.54
C GLU A 74 29.82 -22.25 -7.98
N ALA A 75 30.18 -20.96 -8.03
CA ALA A 75 31.52 -20.51 -8.37
C ALA A 75 32.54 -20.95 -7.30
N LEU A 76 32.23 -20.78 -6.02
CA LEU A 76 33.05 -21.27 -4.91
C LEU A 76 33.25 -22.79 -5.01
N GLY A 77 32.19 -23.50 -5.39
CA GLY A 77 32.17 -24.91 -5.78
C GLY A 77 33.35 -25.39 -6.63
N ARG A 78 33.79 -24.52 -7.55
CA ARG A 78 34.86 -24.79 -8.52
C ARG A 78 36.24 -24.32 -8.06
N THR A 79 36.31 -23.50 -7.01
CA THR A 79 37.56 -22.89 -6.53
C THR A 79 38.34 -23.79 -5.58
N THR A 80 37.65 -24.68 -4.84
CA THR A 80 38.22 -25.54 -3.81
C THR A 80 38.68 -26.90 -4.36
N GLN A 81 39.80 -27.42 -3.85
CA GLN A 81 40.26 -28.78 -4.18
C GLN A 81 39.54 -29.88 -3.37
N ARG A 82 38.90 -29.52 -2.26
CA ARG A 82 37.98 -30.38 -1.50
C ARG A 82 36.57 -30.22 -2.05
N ARG A 83 35.75 -31.28 -1.98
CA ARG A 83 34.29 -31.19 -2.20
C ARG A 83 33.74 -30.11 -1.26
N PRO A 84 33.40 -28.92 -1.78
CA PRO A 84 33.01 -27.82 -0.93
C PRO A 84 31.62 -28.07 -0.37
N SER A 85 31.41 -27.65 0.87
CA SER A 85 30.05 -27.57 1.41
C SER A 85 29.35 -26.36 0.81
N GLY A 86 28.08 -26.51 0.46
CA GLY A 86 27.25 -25.38 0.04
C GLY A 86 27.13 -24.27 1.08
N LEU A 87 27.51 -24.54 2.32
CA LEU A 87 27.51 -23.59 3.43
C LEU A 87 28.82 -22.81 3.57
N GLU A 88 29.81 -23.01 2.69
CA GLU A 88 31.08 -22.28 2.75
C GLU A 88 30.90 -20.76 2.72
N ILE A 89 29.88 -20.24 2.01
CA ILE A 89 29.56 -18.82 1.99
C ILE A 89 29.15 -18.26 3.38
N LEU A 90 28.61 -19.10 4.25
CA LEU A 90 28.25 -18.76 5.64
C LEU A 90 29.47 -18.85 6.56
N ALA A 91 30.33 -19.84 6.33
CA ALA A 91 31.50 -20.10 7.15
C ALA A 91 32.64 -19.10 6.88
N MET A 92 32.78 -18.62 5.64
CA MET A 92 33.86 -17.72 5.23
C MET A 92 33.50 -16.24 5.44
N ARG A 93 34.51 -15.41 5.73
CA ARG A 93 34.30 -13.96 5.73
C ARG A 93 34.13 -13.48 4.29
N PRO A 94 33.32 -12.44 4.01
CA PRO A 94 33.13 -11.91 2.66
C PRO A 94 34.44 -11.54 1.94
N SER A 95 35.48 -11.11 2.68
CA SER A 95 36.81 -10.84 2.13
C SER A 95 37.50 -12.13 1.64
N ASP A 96 37.40 -13.23 2.39
CA ASP A 96 38.04 -14.50 2.03
C ASP A 96 37.34 -15.13 0.81
N VAL A 97 36.01 -14.99 0.73
CA VAL A 97 35.21 -15.36 -0.46
C VAL A 97 35.67 -14.56 -1.68
N LEU A 98 35.81 -13.23 -1.53
CA LEU A 98 36.25 -12.37 -2.63
C LEU A 98 37.66 -12.73 -3.11
N SER A 99 38.60 -12.94 -2.18
CA SER A 99 39.97 -13.35 -2.51
C SER A 99 40.00 -14.68 -3.28
N SER A 100 39.24 -15.68 -2.81
CA SER A 100 39.17 -16.99 -3.48
C SER A 100 38.65 -16.89 -4.92
N LEU A 101 37.65 -16.03 -5.15
CA LEU A 101 37.08 -15.80 -6.47
C LEU A 101 38.01 -14.97 -7.37
N LEU A 102 38.78 -14.03 -6.83
CA LEU A 102 39.80 -13.29 -7.56
C LEU A 102 40.95 -14.19 -7.99
N GLU A 103 41.45 -15.05 -7.09
CA GLU A 103 42.46 -16.08 -7.41
C GLU A 103 41.95 -17.07 -8.48
N ALA A 104 40.65 -17.39 -8.46
CA ALA A 104 40.04 -18.20 -9.52
C ALA A 104 39.97 -17.48 -10.87
N ALA A 105 39.68 -16.17 -10.87
CA ALA A 105 39.73 -15.35 -12.07
C ALA A 105 41.15 -15.28 -12.65
N GLU A 106 42.17 -15.12 -11.81
CA GLU A 106 43.59 -15.11 -12.21
C GLU A 106 44.03 -16.45 -12.81
N ARG A 107 43.52 -17.56 -12.27
CA ARG A 107 43.71 -18.91 -12.84
C ARG A 107 42.92 -19.16 -14.14
N GLY A 108 42.09 -18.21 -14.58
CA GLY A 108 41.31 -18.32 -15.81
C GLY A 108 40.14 -19.30 -15.72
N LEU A 109 39.54 -19.48 -14.53
CA LEU A 109 38.37 -20.35 -14.41
C LEU A 109 37.20 -19.83 -15.26
N PRO A 110 36.53 -20.69 -16.06
CA PRO A 110 35.46 -20.26 -16.94
C PRO A 110 34.32 -19.54 -16.20
N GLY A 111 33.92 -18.38 -16.72
CA GLY A 111 32.80 -17.61 -16.16
C GLY A 111 33.14 -16.81 -14.90
N ILE A 112 34.41 -16.69 -14.51
CA ILE A 112 34.87 -15.86 -13.39
C ILE A 112 35.93 -14.89 -13.92
N ALA A 113 35.69 -13.59 -13.78
CA ALA A 113 36.60 -12.55 -14.27
C ALA A 113 36.84 -11.48 -13.20
N SER A 114 38.05 -10.90 -13.15
CA SER A 114 38.30 -9.71 -12.35
C SER A 114 37.53 -8.52 -12.94
N ALA A 115 36.87 -7.73 -12.11
CA ALA A 115 36.34 -6.43 -12.55
C ALA A 115 37.50 -5.45 -12.78
N ALA A 116 37.26 -4.38 -13.55
CA ALA A 116 38.29 -3.40 -13.91
C ALA A 116 39.02 -2.77 -12.71
N SER A 117 38.40 -2.75 -11.53
CA SER A 117 38.95 -2.19 -10.31
C SER A 117 39.78 -3.17 -9.45
N HIS A 118 39.86 -4.47 -9.79
CA HIS A 118 40.44 -5.55 -8.97
C HIS A 118 39.91 -5.67 -7.53
N THR A 119 38.87 -4.90 -7.18
CA THR A 119 38.21 -4.90 -5.87
C THR A 119 36.85 -5.60 -5.91
N ALA A 120 36.50 -6.18 -7.06
CA ALA A 120 35.27 -6.92 -7.30
C ALA A 120 35.52 -8.02 -8.33
N VAL A 121 34.71 -9.08 -8.26
CA VAL A 121 34.70 -10.16 -9.23
C VAL A 121 33.42 -10.10 -10.07
N ARG A 122 33.51 -10.44 -11.35
CA ARG A 122 32.38 -10.60 -12.24
C ARG A 122 32.14 -12.09 -12.50
N LEU A 123 30.95 -12.57 -12.16
CA LEU A 123 30.51 -13.92 -12.49
C LEU A 123 29.64 -13.87 -13.74
N HIS A 124 29.91 -14.77 -14.69
CA HIS A 124 29.21 -14.90 -15.95
C HIS A 124 28.54 -16.27 -16.04
N VAL A 125 27.26 -16.26 -16.40
CA VAL A 125 26.51 -17.45 -16.79
C VAL A 125 25.69 -17.11 -18.03
N ASN A 126 26.03 -17.73 -19.16
CA ASN A 126 25.47 -17.41 -20.48
C ASN A 126 25.64 -15.90 -20.81
N GLU A 127 24.56 -15.23 -21.22
CA GLU A 127 24.53 -13.80 -21.57
C GLU A 127 24.37 -12.87 -20.36
N ALA A 128 24.23 -13.42 -19.14
CA ALA A 128 24.04 -12.65 -17.92
C ALA A 128 25.33 -12.57 -17.11
N SER A 129 25.55 -11.44 -16.44
CA SER A 129 26.67 -11.27 -15.51
C SER A 129 26.26 -10.52 -14.25
N ILE A 130 27.01 -10.76 -13.17
CA ILE A 130 26.89 -10.01 -11.94
C ILE A 130 28.25 -9.62 -11.39
N VAL A 131 28.35 -8.37 -10.93
CA VAL A 131 29.55 -7.86 -10.25
C VAL A 131 29.35 -7.97 -8.74
N LEU A 132 30.30 -8.59 -8.06
CA LEU A 132 30.27 -8.86 -6.63
C LEU A 132 31.46 -8.17 -5.95
N SER A 133 31.14 -7.22 -5.07
CA SER A 133 32.08 -6.59 -4.15
C SER A 133 32.00 -7.24 -2.77
N ARG A 134 32.96 -6.93 -1.89
CA ARG A 134 32.93 -7.35 -0.48
C ARG A 134 31.58 -7.04 0.20
N THR A 135 31.01 -5.87 -0.05
CA THR A 135 29.70 -5.47 0.52
C THR A 135 28.57 -6.34 0.00
N ARG A 136 28.51 -6.61 -1.32
CA ARG A 136 27.48 -7.48 -1.90
C ARG A 136 27.60 -8.91 -1.38
N LEU A 137 28.82 -9.43 -1.21
CA LEU A 137 29.04 -10.74 -0.60
C LEU A 137 28.57 -10.78 0.86
N GLY A 138 28.79 -9.70 1.63
CA GLY A 138 28.22 -9.56 2.96
C GLY A 138 26.69 -9.61 2.98
N LEU A 139 26.03 -8.90 2.05
CA LEU A 139 24.58 -8.95 1.91
C LEU A 139 24.08 -10.35 1.54
N LEU A 140 24.71 -11.01 0.56
CA LEU A 140 24.35 -12.37 0.15
C LEU A 140 24.50 -13.38 1.28
N ARG A 141 25.55 -13.24 2.10
CA ARG A 141 25.72 -14.05 3.31
C ARG A 141 24.55 -13.87 4.27
N LYS A 142 24.12 -12.64 4.56
CA LYS A 142 22.97 -12.39 5.44
C LYS A 142 21.65 -12.92 4.86
N ILE A 143 21.47 -12.84 3.54
CA ILE A 143 20.32 -13.44 2.87
C ILE A 143 20.35 -14.97 2.98
N ALA A 144 21.53 -15.59 2.87
CA ALA A 144 21.69 -17.02 3.07
C ALA A 144 21.41 -17.45 4.52
N GLU A 145 21.93 -16.70 5.51
CA GLU A 145 21.63 -16.88 6.94
C GLU A 145 20.11 -16.80 7.18
N PHE A 146 19.46 -15.80 6.60
CA PHE A 146 18.01 -15.63 6.69
C PHE A 146 17.21 -16.76 6.05
N LEU A 147 17.56 -17.20 4.84
CA LEU A 147 16.86 -18.32 4.19
C LEU A 147 16.90 -19.60 5.02
N ILE A 148 17.95 -19.80 5.81
CA ILE A 148 18.10 -20.94 6.73
C ILE A 148 17.30 -20.72 8.03
N ALA A 149 17.37 -19.52 8.61
CA ALA A 149 16.76 -19.21 9.90
C ALA A 149 15.25 -18.97 9.83
N ALA A 150 14.74 -18.50 8.70
CA ALA A 150 13.34 -18.14 8.48
C ALA A 150 12.36 -19.28 8.82
N ASP A 151 11.23 -18.91 9.43
CA ASP A 151 10.22 -19.80 10.01
C ASP A 151 10.82 -20.76 11.05
N GLY A 152 11.64 -20.24 11.96
CA GLY A 152 12.27 -21.02 13.03
C GLY A 152 13.04 -22.25 12.55
N TYR A 153 13.79 -22.13 11.45
CA TYR A 153 14.58 -23.21 10.82
C TYR A 153 13.79 -24.37 10.21
N ALA A 154 12.46 -24.27 10.07
CA ALA A 154 11.62 -25.37 9.58
C ALA A 154 12.04 -25.92 8.19
N ARG A 155 12.66 -25.08 7.36
CA ARG A 155 13.12 -25.42 6.00
C ARG A 155 14.64 -25.41 5.84
N ALA A 156 15.40 -25.33 6.93
CA ALA A 156 16.86 -25.25 6.90
C ALA A 156 17.49 -26.40 6.11
N ALA A 157 17.02 -27.64 6.31
CA ALA A 157 17.54 -28.83 5.61
C ALA A 157 17.37 -28.75 4.08
N GLU A 158 16.25 -28.20 3.60
CA GLU A 158 15.96 -28.04 2.16
C GLU A 158 16.87 -26.97 1.54
N VAL A 159 17.09 -25.86 2.24
CA VAL A 159 17.98 -24.77 1.80
C VAL A 159 19.43 -25.25 1.76
N VAL A 160 19.88 -25.94 2.81
CA VAL A 160 21.22 -26.56 2.87
C VAL A 160 21.40 -27.55 1.73
N ALA A 161 20.44 -28.46 1.50
CA ALA A 161 20.52 -29.43 0.41
C ALA A 161 20.57 -28.75 -0.98
N THR A 162 19.88 -27.63 -1.14
CA THR A 162 19.94 -26.81 -2.36
C THR A 162 21.34 -26.23 -2.54
N PHE A 163 21.94 -25.63 -1.51
CA PHE A 163 23.32 -25.12 -1.59
C PHE A 163 24.34 -26.24 -1.85
N GLU A 164 24.21 -27.39 -1.19
CA GLU A 164 25.06 -28.56 -1.42
C GLU A 164 24.99 -29.07 -2.86
N THR A 165 23.80 -29.03 -3.46
CA THR A 165 23.61 -29.39 -4.88
C THR A 165 24.27 -28.37 -5.80
N LEU A 166 24.13 -27.07 -5.49
CA LEU A 166 24.73 -25.98 -6.25
C LEU A 166 26.27 -25.96 -6.16
N ALA A 167 26.85 -26.36 -5.04
CA ALA A 167 28.31 -26.39 -4.86
C ALA A 167 29.02 -27.49 -5.66
N ARG A 168 28.30 -28.51 -6.15
CA ARG A 168 28.88 -29.68 -6.84
C ARG A 168 29.12 -29.49 -8.34
N GLY A 169 29.01 -28.27 -8.86
CA GLY A 169 29.08 -28.01 -10.30
C GLY A 169 27.83 -28.52 -11.04
N PRO A 170 26.64 -27.96 -10.73
CA PRO A 170 25.35 -28.37 -11.28
C PRO A 170 25.29 -28.17 -12.80
N SER A 171 24.44 -28.97 -13.45
CA SER A 171 23.99 -28.65 -14.80
C SER A 171 23.23 -27.31 -14.80
N GLN A 172 23.09 -26.69 -15.97
CA GLN A 172 22.31 -25.44 -16.08
C GLN A 172 20.86 -25.58 -15.61
N GLU A 173 20.25 -26.75 -15.85
CA GLU A 173 18.89 -27.04 -15.42
C GLU A 173 18.82 -27.13 -13.89
N THR A 174 19.80 -27.80 -13.27
CA THR A 174 19.93 -27.91 -11.82
C THR A 174 20.17 -26.54 -11.16
N LEU A 175 20.96 -25.66 -11.79
CA LEU A 175 21.16 -24.28 -11.32
C LEU A 175 19.84 -23.48 -11.36
N LYS A 176 19.10 -23.55 -12.47
CA LYS A 176 17.81 -22.87 -12.61
C LYS A 176 16.80 -23.36 -11.58
N GLU A 177 16.76 -24.66 -11.32
CA GLU A 177 15.87 -25.25 -10.33
C GLU A 177 16.25 -24.84 -8.90
N GLY A 178 17.54 -24.81 -8.58
CA GLY A 178 18.02 -24.30 -7.29
C GLY A 178 17.63 -22.84 -7.06
N VAL A 179 17.79 -21.98 -8.08
CA VAL A 179 17.36 -20.57 -8.02
C VAL A 179 15.85 -20.46 -7.82
N ARG A 180 15.04 -21.22 -8.57
CA ARG A 180 13.58 -21.24 -8.42
C ARG A 180 13.15 -21.70 -7.03
N SER A 181 13.78 -22.73 -6.49
CA SER A 181 13.48 -23.26 -5.16
C SER A 181 13.72 -22.20 -4.08
N LEU A 182 14.89 -21.56 -4.08
CA LEU A 182 15.23 -20.49 -3.15
C LEU A 182 14.35 -19.24 -3.35
N ALA A 183 14.04 -18.86 -4.59
CA ALA A 183 13.20 -17.71 -4.89
C ALA A 183 11.76 -17.94 -4.42
N ARG A 184 11.20 -19.13 -4.67
CA ARG A 184 9.88 -19.54 -4.16
C ARG A 184 9.84 -19.48 -2.64
N ARG A 185 10.88 -19.94 -1.96
CA ARG A 185 10.96 -19.88 -0.50
C ARG A 185 10.92 -18.44 0.01
N LEU A 186 11.74 -17.57 -0.57
CA LEU A 186 11.76 -16.15 -0.20
C LEU A 186 10.43 -15.47 -0.53
N TYR A 187 9.79 -15.84 -1.64
CA TYR A 187 8.47 -15.36 -2.03
C TYR A 187 7.39 -15.75 -1.01
N GLU A 188 7.30 -17.02 -0.61
CA GLU A 188 6.32 -17.47 0.39
C GLU A 188 6.52 -16.78 1.74
N TYR A 189 7.77 -16.57 2.14
CA TYR A 189 8.07 -15.82 3.35
C TYR A 189 7.64 -14.36 3.23
N ARG A 190 8.01 -13.69 2.13
CA ARG A 190 7.61 -12.30 1.86
C ARG A 190 6.10 -12.15 1.86
N LYS A 191 5.41 -13.07 1.19
CA LYS A 191 3.95 -13.13 1.18
C LYS A 191 3.45 -13.19 2.60
N THR A 192 3.88 -14.15 3.41
CA THR A 192 3.32 -14.36 4.77
C THR A 192 3.65 -13.23 5.74
N HIS A 193 4.86 -12.67 5.67
CA HIS A 193 5.40 -11.86 6.76
C HIS A 193 5.65 -10.38 6.44
N PHE A 194 5.57 -9.98 5.17
CA PHE A 194 5.71 -8.59 4.76
C PHE A 194 4.41 -8.09 4.13
N ALA A 195 3.94 -6.92 4.56
CA ALA A 195 2.82 -6.22 3.94
C ALA A 195 3.09 -5.95 2.44
N GLU A 196 4.36 -5.73 2.05
CA GLU A 196 4.79 -5.60 0.65
C GLU A 196 4.65 -6.92 -0.16
N GLY A 197 4.62 -8.08 0.48
CA GLY A 197 4.34 -9.38 -0.16
C GLY A 197 2.84 -9.60 -0.40
N HIS A 198 2.00 -9.27 0.58
CA HIS A 198 0.53 -9.24 0.41
C HIS A 198 0.13 -8.24 -0.66
N ALA A 199 0.65 -7.01 -0.60
CA ALA A 199 0.35 -5.95 -1.57
C ALA A 199 0.85 -6.28 -2.99
N ALA A 200 2.01 -6.92 -3.15
CA ALA A 200 2.46 -7.39 -4.46
C ALA A 200 1.56 -8.51 -5.01
N SER A 201 1.12 -9.43 -4.16
CA SER A 201 0.23 -10.53 -4.58
C SER A 201 -1.17 -10.04 -4.95
N SER A 202 -1.74 -9.09 -4.19
CA SER A 202 -3.03 -8.46 -4.50
C SER A 202 -2.93 -7.58 -5.74
N PHE A 203 -1.82 -6.85 -5.93
CA PHE A 203 -1.57 -6.09 -7.16
C PHE A 203 -1.46 -7.01 -8.38
N ASP A 204 -0.73 -8.13 -8.30
CA ASP A 204 -0.67 -9.09 -9.40
C ASP A 204 -2.02 -9.73 -9.70
N TYR A 205 -2.84 -9.97 -8.67
CA TYR A 205 -4.21 -10.42 -8.83
C TYR A 205 -5.06 -9.39 -9.57
N VAL A 206 -5.03 -8.12 -9.14
CA VAL A 206 -5.73 -6.99 -9.80
C VAL A 206 -5.26 -6.83 -11.23
N ARG A 207 -3.95 -6.81 -11.47
CA ARG A 207 -3.35 -6.70 -12.81
C ARG A 207 -3.79 -7.83 -13.74
N ARG A 208 -3.88 -9.07 -13.24
CA ARG A 208 -4.31 -10.23 -14.02
C ARG A 208 -5.79 -10.16 -14.39
N LYS A 209 -6.63 -9.69 -13.47
CA LYS A 209 -8.09 -9.62 -13.66
C LYS A 209 -8.51 -8.42 -14.50
N LEU A 210 -7.91 -7.24 -14.27
CA LEU A 210 -8.27 -6.00 -14.97
C LEU A 210 -7.50 -5.82 -16.29
N GLY A 211 -6.36 -6.49 -16.46
CA GLY A 211 -5.59 -6.46 -17.70
C GLY A 211 -5.08 -5.08 -18.09
N GLN A 212 -5.01 -4.82 -19.41
CA GLN A 212 -4.47 -3.59 -19.99
C GLN A 212 -5.55 -2.60 -20.48
N ALA A 213 -6.84 -2.94 -20.41
CA ALA A 213 -7.91 -1.99 -20.73
C ALA A 213 -8.19 -1.06 -19.54
N THR A 214 -8.89 0.06 -19.76
CA THR A 214 -9.48 0.83 -18.67
C THR A 214 -10.62 0.01 -18.06
N PRO A 215 -10.59 -0.34 -16.76
CA PRO A 215 -11.62 -1.14 -16.11
C PRO A 215 -12.98 -0.46 -16.17
N THR A 216 -14.00 -1.23 -16.54
CA THR A 216 -15.40 -0.83 -16.45
C THR A 216 -15.94 -1.06 -15.03
N ASP A 217 -17.13 -0.53 -14.76
CA ASP A 217 -17.86 -0.85 -13.52
C ASP A 217 -18.11 -2.36 -13.36
N ALA A 218 -18.27 -3.11 -14.46
CA ALA A 218 -18.45 -4.56 -14.40
C ALA A 218 -17.16 -5.27 -13.98
N ASP A 219 -16.00 -4.81 -14.46
CA ASP A 219 -14.70 -5.41 -14.13
C ASP A 219 -14.35 -5.22 -12.65
N ILE A 220 -14.69 -4.06 -12.08
CA ILE A 220 -14.48 -3.76 -10.65
C ILE A 220 -15.37 -4.65 -9.77
N LEU A 221 -16.63 -4.86 -10.16
CA LEU A 221 -17.51 -5.80 -9.45
C LEU A 221 -17.00 -7.23 -9.57
N ALA A 222 -16.61 -7.66 -10.78
CA ALA A 222 -16.08 -8.99 -11.05
C ALA A 222 -14.80 -9.28 -10.25
N LEU A 223 -13.92 -8.28 -10.08
CA LEU A 223 -12.72 -8.38 -9.24
C LEU A 223 -13.06 -8.79 -7.80
N TRP A 224 -14.13 -8.23 -7.24
CA TRP A 224 -14.56 -8.49 -5.87
C TRP A 224 -15.31 -9.83 -5.75
N THR A 225 -16.24 -10.12 -6.66
CA THR A 225 -17.09 -11.32 -6.63
C THR A 225 -16.41 -12.58 -7.14
N ASP A 226 -15.17 -12.48 -7.62
CA ASP A 226 -14.42 -13.62 -8.12
C ASP A 226 -14.29 -14.73 -7.07
N ALA A 227 -14.48 -15.99 -7.50
CA ALA A 227 -14.37 -17.14 -6.61
C ALA A 227 -12.95 -17.33 -6.05
N ASP A 228 -11.94 -16.90 -6.80
CA ASP A 228 -10.53 -16.99 -6.41
C ASP A 228 -10.05 -15.74 -5.65
N ASN A 229 -10.94 -14.78 -5.35
CA ASN A 229 -10.59 -13.59 -4.59
C ASN A 229 -10.35 -13.92 -3.11
N SER A 230 -9.09 -14.16 -2.76
CA SER A 230 -8.63 -14.29 -1.38
C SER A 230 -8.05 -12.98 -0.81
N HIS A 231 -8.10 -11.87 -1.55
CA HIS A 231 -7.39 -10.63 -1.21
C HIS A 231 -8.30 -9.54 -0.65
N PHE A 232 -9.52 -9.43 -1.18
CA PHE A 232 -10.43 -8.33 -0.85
C PHE A 232 -11.67 -8.84 -0.13
N GLY A 233 -11.65 -8.71 1.21
CA GLY A 233 -12.78 -9.04 2.08
C GLY A 233 -14.00 -8.14 1.84
N THR A 234 -13.79 -6.90 1.41
CA THR A 234 -14.85 -5.91 1.18
C THR A 234 -14.85 -5.39 -0.24
N TYR A 235 -16.02 -4.91 -0.69
CA TYR A 235 -16.13 -4.26 -1.99
C TYR A 235 -15.30 -2.97 -2.02
N ARG A 236 -15.26 -2.23 -0.90
CA ARG A 236 -14.45 -1.02 -0.73
C ARG A 236 -12.97 -1.28 -1.01
N THR A 237 -12.39 -2.35 -0.43
CA THR A 237 -10.96 -2.64 -0.63
C THR A 237 -10.65 -3.10 -2.06
N ALA A 238 -11.54 -3.89 -2.67
CA ALA A 238 -11.41 -4.26 -4.09
C ALA A 238 -11.45 -3.04 -5.01
N PHE A 239 -12.40 -2.12 -4.76
CA PHE A 239 -12.54 -0.91 -5.55
C PHE A 239 -11.35 0.04 -5.39
N ALA A 240 -10.89 0.28 -4.15
CA ALA A 240 -9.71 1.09 -3.89
C ALA A 240 -8.46 0.51 -4.57
N ALA A 241 -8.27 -0.82 -4.55
CA ALA A 241 -7.17 -1.47 -5.24
C ALA A 241 -7.24 -1.31 -6.76
N ALA A 242 -8.45 -1.35 -7.36
CA ALA A 242 -8.64 -1.09 -8.78
C ALA A 242 -8.28 0.37 -9.16
N LEU A 243 -8.66 1.35 -8.33
CA LEU A 243 -8.31 2.76 -8.53
C LEU A 243 -6.80 2.98 -8.39
N ALA A 244 -6.16 2.39 -7.38
CA ALA A 244 -4.71 2.46 -7.19
C ALA A 244 -3.96 1.86 -8.40
N PHE A 245 -4.45 0.74 -8.94
CA PHE A 245 -3.93 0.15 -10.17
C PHE A 245 -4.05 1.12 -11.36
N LEU A 246 -5.20 1.76 -11.54
CA LEU A 246 -5.42 2.74 -12.60
C LEU A 246 -4.49 3.95 -12.52
N LYS A 247 -4.32 4.50 -11.31
CA LYS A 247 -3.39 5.61 -11.06
C LYS A 247 -1.96 5.22 -11.42
N SER A 248 -1.51 4.05 -10.96
CA SER A 248 -0.16 3.55 -11.26
C SER A 248 0.09 3.41 -12.76
N ARG A 249 -0.93 3.04 -13.54
CA ARG A 249 -0.84 2.93 -15.00
C ARG A 249 -0.73 4.28 -15.69
N ARG A 250 -1.57 5.25 -15.32
CA ARG A 250 -1.50 6.62 -15.88
C ARG A 250 -0.13 7.22 -15.68
N GLU A 251 0.43 7.06 -14.49
CA GLU A 251 1.78 7.56 -14.19
C GLU A 251 2.88 6.85 -15.00
N VAL A 252 2.74 5.55 -15.29
CA VAL A 252 3.68 4.82 -16.16
C VAL A 252 3.55 5.29 -17.62
N GLU A 253 2.32 5.49 -18.11
CA GLU A 253 2.04 6.01 -19.45
C GLU A 253 2.56 7.46 -19.62
N GLU A 254 2.35 8.32 -18.62
CA GLU A 254 2.90 9.68 -18.55
C GLU A 254 4.42 9.66 -18.53
N ARG A 255 5.05 8.78 -17.73
CA ARG A 255 6.51 8.63 -17.75
C ARG A 255 7.03 8.12 -19.09
N ALA A 256 6.38 7.13 -19.70
CA ALA A 256 6.75 6.62 -21.00
C ALA A 256 6.71 7.72 -22.07
N ALA A 257 5.70 8.60 -22.01
CA ALA A 257 5.57 9.77 -22.86
C ALA A 257 6.69 10.81 -22.63
N VAL A 258 7.15 10.98 -21.39
CA VAL A 258 8.28 11.86 -21.04
C VAL A 258 9.62 11.26 -21.45
N THR A 259 9.85 9.95 -21.25
CA THR A 259 11.06 9.24 -21.69
C THR A 259 11.13 9.02 -23.20
N GLY A 260 10.03 9.28 -23.93
CA GLY A 260 10.04 9.44 -25.39
C GLY A 260 10.93 10.62 -25.86
N ALA A 261 11.36 11.48 -24.93
CA ALA A 261 12.38 12.50 -25.13
C ALA A 261 13.70 12.09 -24.43
N GLY A 262 14.52 11.28 -25.13
CA GLY A 262 15.89 10.94 -24.72
C GLY A 262 16.00 9.64 -23.94
N SER A 263 16.21 8.53 -24.65
CA SER A 263 16.50 7.22 -24.05
C SER A 263 17.87 7.21 -23.36
N VAL A 264 17.91 6.62 -22.16
CA VAL A 264 19.09 6.40 -21.29
C VAL A 264 20.01 5.28 -21.80
N ASP A 265 19.86 4.85 -23.06
CA ASP A 265 20.70 3.83 -23.70
C ASP A 265 21.88 4.40 -24.51
N GLU A 266 22.20 5.70 -24.38
CA GLU A 266 23.43 6.24 -24.98
C GLU A 266 24.68 5.80 -24.17
N PRO A 267 25.62 5.06 -24.79
CA PRO A 267 26.81 4.59 -24.12
C PRO A 267 27.81 5.75 -23.96
N GLY A 268 27.84 6.34 -22.77
CA GLY A 268 28.74 7.45 -22.44
C GLY A 268 28.61 8.06 -21.04
N ASN A 269 27.59 7.68 -20.26
CA ASN A 269 27.32 8.31 -18.96
C ASN A 269 27.97 7.61 -17.74
N ASP A 270 29.10 6.95 -17.96
CA ASP A 270 29.99 6.50 -16.89
C ASP A 270 30.83 7.70 -16.40
N ARG A 271 30.17 8.62 -15.69
CA ARG A 271 30.85 9.68 -14.93
C ARG A 271 30.40 9.64 -13.47
N GLY A 272 31.25 8.96 -12.67
CA GLY A 272 31.57 9.35 -11.31
C GLY A 272 30.45 9.24 -10.29
N ILE A 273 30.32 8.07 -9.66
CA ILE A 273 29.76 7.98 -8.32
C ILE A 273 30.81 8.57 -7.37
N VAL A 274 30.78 9.89 -7.19
CA VAL A 274 31.27 10.58 -6.00
C VAL A 274 30.10 10.58 -5.00
N PRO A 275 30.34 10.32 -3.72
CA PRO A 275 29.30 10.42 -2.71
C PRO A 275 29.11 11.89 -2.36
N ASP A 276 27.96 12.47 -2.70
CA ASP A 276 27.48 13.68 -2.08
C ASP A 276 25.97 13.64 -1.87
N ASP A 277 25.61 14.24 -0.75
CA ASP A 277 24.27 14.51 -0.24
C ASP A 277 23.31 15.08 -1.29
N ASP A 278 22.18 14.40 -1.44
CA ASP A 278 20.80 14.91 -1.51
C ASP A 278 19.98 13.87 -2.27
N GLY A 279 19.33 12.98 -1.51
CA GLY A 279 18.52 11.87 -2.01
C GLY A 279 17.26 12.35 -2.73
N GLY A 280 17.42 12.74 -4.00
CA GLY A 280 16.36 13.19 -4.90
C GLY A 280 16.24 12.34 -6.17
N GLY A 281 16.46 11.02 -6.09
CA GLY A 281 16.11 10.11 -7.18
C GLY A 281 14.59 9.85 -7.20
N PRO A 282 13.91 9.91 -8.36
CA PRO A 282 12.47 9.70 -8.40
C PRO A 282 12.12 8.26 -7.99
N PRO A 283 11.06 8.05 -7.17
CA PRO A 283 10.63 6.75 -6.70
C PRO A 283 10.20 5.84 -7.86
N SER A 284 10.42 4.53 -7.71
CA SER A 284 9.94 3.55 -8.70
C SER A 284 8.39 3.56 -8.80
N PRO A 285 7.79 3.13 -9.92
CA PRO A 285 6.33 3.02 -10.05
C PRO A 285 5.68 2.13 -8.96
N LEU A 286 6.45 1.19 -8.42
CA LEU A 286 6.05 0.40 -7.25
C LEU A 286 6.09 1.25 -5.98
N ALA A 287 7.11 2.08 -5.79
CA ALA A 287 7.19 2.97 -4.64
C ALA A 287 6.02 3.98 -4.56
N LEU A 288 5.39 4.38 -5.68
CA LEU A 288 4.20 5.26 -5.67
C LEU A 288 2.90 4.56 -5.26
N LEU A 289 2.80 3.25 -5.45
CA LEU A 289 1.75 2.43 -4.83
C LEU A 289 1.96 2.28 -3.31
N TYR A 290 3.20 2.45 -2.83
CA TYR A 290 3.59 2.28 -1.43
C TYR A 290 3.84 3.59 -0.66
N THR A 291 3.85 4.73 -1.34
CA THR A 291 3.76 6.08 -0.74
C THR A 291 2.35 6.64 -0.83
N ALA A 292 1.33 5.79 -0.99
CA ALA A 292 -0.07 6.19 -0.83
C ALA A 292 -0.36 6.76 0.58
N ASP A 293 0.60 6.67 1.52
CA ASP A 293 0.66 7.46 2.74
C ASP A 293 1.58 8.68 2.59
N ILE A 294 1.27 9.56 1.65
CA ILE A 294 1.26 11.00 1.92
C ILE A 294 -0.01 11.50 1.24
N ASP A 295 -1.15 11.18 1.86
CA ASP A 295 -2.38 11.91 1.62
C ASP A 295 -2.06 13.40 1.87
N PRO A 296 -2.23 14.31 0.89
CA PRO A 296 -2.21 15.74 1.16
C PRO A 296 -3.42 16.02 2.05
N GLY A 297 -3.27 15.78 3.36
CA GLY A 297 -4.32 15.25 4.24
C GLY A 297 -5.74 15.70 3.93
N SER A 298 -6.68 14.74 3.88
CA SER A 298 -8.10 14.89 3.53
C SER A 298 -8.61 16.33 3.51
N MET A 299 -9.20 16.72 2.38
CA MET A 299 -9.81 18.03 2.20
C MET A 299 -10.90 18.32 3.23
N LEU A 300 -11.42 17.29 3.90
CA LEU A 300 -12.42 17.36 4.95
C LEU A 300 -11.83 17.53 6.36
N MET A 301 -10.50 17.51 6.54
CA MET A 301 -9.85 17.61 7.86
C MET A 301 -10.25 18.85 8.66
N ALA A 302 -10.41 20.01 8.01
CA ALA A 302 -10.89 21.22 8.70
C ALA A 302 -12.36 21.07 9.15
N LEU A 303 -13.17 20.32 8.41
CA LEU A 303 -14.57 20.02 8.78
C LEU A 303 -14.67 18.98 9.90
N LYS A 304 -13.70 18.07 10.02
CA LYS A 304 -13.62 17.09 11.12
C LYS A 304 -13.15 17.71 12.42
N SER A 305 -12.22 18.66 12.34
CA SER A 305 -11.57 19.29 13.50
C SER A 305 -12.24 20.58 13.98
N THR A 306 -13.24 21.09 13.26
CA THR A 306 -13.93 22.32 13.64
C THR A 306 -14.81 22.13 14.88
N PRO A 307 -14.84 23.10 15.80
CA PRO A 307 -15.75 23.07 16.94
C PRO A 307 -17.20 23.46 16.57
N LEU A 308 -17.48 23.66 15.27
CA LEU A 308 -18.81 23.98 14.76
C LEU A 308 -19.52 22.70 14.32
N ASN A 309 -20.75 22.50 14.79
CA ASN A 309 -21.61 21.38 14.35
C ASN A 309 -22.24 21.69 12.98
N VAL A 310 -21.39 21.81 11.95
CA VAL A 310 -21.76 22.11 10.57
C VAL A 310 -22.40 20.89 9.92
N TYR A 311 -21.84 19.71 10.19
CA TYR A 311 -22.32 18.42 9.71
C TYR A 311 -22.51 17.44 10.89
N THR A 312 -23.42 16.50 10.74
CA THR A 312 -23.57 15.33 11.60
C THR A 312 -22.47 14.32 11.29
N ARG A 313 -22.20 13.38 12.21
CA ARG A 313 -21.19 12.34 11.98
C ARG A 313 -21.48 11.52 10.72
N ALA A 314 -22.74 11.15 10.50
CA ALA A 314 -23.15 10.38 9.33
C ALA A 314 -22.97 11.11 7.99
N GLU A 315 -23.07 12.45 7.99
CA GLU A 315 -22.79 13.25 6.78
C GLU A 315 -21.28 13.34 6.52
N VAL A 316 -20.46 13.45 7.57
CA VAL A 316 -19.00 13.43 7.46
C VAL A 316 -18.53 12.06 6.97
N ASP A 317 -19.00 10.96 7.55
CA ASP A 317 -18.62 9.61 7.13
C ASP A 317 -19.02 9.33 5.67
N PHE A 318 -20.17 9.87 5.23
CA PHE A 318 -20.61 9.78 3.83
C PHE A 318 -19.72 10.59 2.89
N ALA A 319 -19.35 11.81 3.28
CA ALA A 319 -18.45 12.66 2.51
C ALA A 319 -17.03 12.07 2.43
N ASP A 320 -16.53 11.48 3.53
CA ASP A 320 -15.24 10.78 3.60
C ASP A 320 -15.21 9.57 2.68
N LEU A 321 -16.28 8.77 2.68
CA LEU A 321 -16.37 7.61 1.80
C LEU A 321 -16.35 8.04 0.33
N LEU A 322 -17.01 9.15 -0.02
CA LEU A 322 -16.99 9.71 -1.37
C LEU A 322 -15.62 10.29 -1.73
N GLU A 323 -14.99 11.04 -0.83
CA GLU A 323 -13.62 11.58 -1.01
C GLU A 323 -12.61 10.46 -1.27
N SER A 324 -12.74 9.32 -0.58
CA SER A 324 -11.79 8.21 -0.70
C SER A 324 -11.67 7.59 -2.11
N VAL A 325 -12.63 7.87 -3.00
CA VAL A 325 -12.65 7.35 -4.37
C VAL A 325 -12.74 8.43 -5.44
N TRP A 326 -13.11 9.65 -5.09
CA TRP A 326 -13.26 10.76 -6.04
C TRP A 326 -12.01 11.65 -6.06
N PRO A 327 -11.53 12.14 -7.21
CA PRO A 327 -12.11 12.08 -8.56
C PRO A 327 -11.71 10.86 -9.40
N ASP A 328 -10.89 9.96 -8.86
CA ASP A 328 -10.30 8.85 -9.63
C ASP A 328 -11.36 7.90 -10.20
N ALA A 329 -12.50 7.76 -9.51
CA ALA A 329 -13.64 6.95 -9.92
C ALA A 329 -14.60 7.59 -10.92
N ARG A 330 -14.27 8.75 -11.53
CA ARG A 330 -15.19 9.48 -12.43
C ARG A 330 -15.72 8.64 -13.60
N LEU A 331 -14.93 7.69 -14.10
CA LEU A 331 -15.31 6.79 -15.19
C LEU A 331 -16.06 5.53 -14.70
N ASN A 332 -16.19 5.35 -13.38
CA ASN A 332 -16.74 4.17 -12.73
C ASN A 332 -17.83 4.57 -11.73
N VAL A 333 -18.78 5.41 -12.19
CA VAL A 333 -19.82 5.99 -11.32
C VAL A 333 -20.77 4.93 -10.74
N ARG A 334 -21.07 3.84 -11.46
CA ARG A 334 -21.87 2.75 -10.89
C ARG A 334 -21.11 2.08 -9.74
N SER A 335 -19.79 2.02 -9.80
CA SER A 335 -18.95 1.49 -8.71
C SER A 335 -18.96 2.39 -7.48
N VAL A 336 -19.00 3.72 -7.67
CA VAL A 336 -19.22 4.69 -6.58
C VAL A 336 -20.61 4.52 -5.96
N LEU A 337 -21.66 4.40 -6.79
CA LEU A 337 -23.03 4.17 -6.31
C LEU A 337 -23.14 2.89 -5.49
N ARG A 338 -22.53 1.79 -5.95
CA ARG A 338 -22.42 0.53 -5.20
C ARG A 338 -21.72 0.73 -3.85
N LEU A 339 -20.60 1.46 -3.83
CA LEU A 339 -19.87 1.73 -2.60
C LEU A 339 -20.76 2.45 -1.58
N LEU A 340 -21.40 3.55 -2.00
CA LEU A 340 -22.22 4.37 -1.11
C LEU A 340 -23.50 3.64 -0.63
N ALA A 341 -24.08 2.78 -1.47
CA ALA A 341 -25.29 2.02 -1.13
C ALA A 341 -25.00 0.80 -0.22
N PHE A 342 -23.96 0.02 -0.51
CA PHE A 342 -23.75 -1.30 0.10
C PHE A 342 -22.64 -1.34 1.14
N HIS A 343 -21.69 -0.40 1.17
CA HIS A 343 -20.68 -0.35 2.25
C HIS A 343 -21.28 -0.24 3.65
N PRO A 344 -22.33 0.58 3.91
CA PRO A 344 -22.97 0.62 5.23
C PRO A 344 -23.57 -0.73 5.66
N ILE A 345 -24.07 -1.52 4.70
CA ILE A 345 -24.61 -2.86 4.95
C ILE A 345 -23.47 -3.80 5.34
N GLN A 346 -22.39 -3.81 4.56
CA GLN A 346 -21.22 -4.65 4.81
C GLN A 346 -20.54 -4.33 6.14
N SER A 347 -20.34 -3.04 6.44
CA SER A 347 -19.80 -2.58 7.72
C SER A 347 -20.69 -3.01 8.89
N GLY A 348 -22.01 -2.89 8.73
CA GLY A 348 -22.97 -3.34 9.73
C GLY A 348 -22.97 -4.86 9.94
N LEU A 349 -22.80 -5.67 8.89
CA LEU A 349 -22.63 -7.12 8.99
C LEU A 349 -21.37 -7.48 9.78
N SER A 350 -20.22 -6.92 9.40
CA SER A 350 -18.95 -7.13 10.10
C SER A 350 -19.04 -6.73 11.57
N ASN A 351 -19.64 -5.57 11.87
CA ASN A 351 -19.78 -5.09 13.25
C ASN A 351 -20.75 -5.97 14.08
N THR A 352 -21.82 -6.47 13.46
CA THR A 352 -22.76 -7.40 14.10
C THR A 352 -22.07 -8.69 14.49
N LEU A 353 -21.31 -9.28 13.57
CA LEU A 353 -20.58 -10.53 13.83
C LEU A 353 -19.50 -10.34 14.91
N ARG A 354 -18.81 -9.19 14.90
CA ARG A 354 -17.78 -8.88 15.90
C ARG A 354 -18.34 -8.65 17.30
N THR A 355 -19.45 -7.93 17.41
CA THR A 355 -19.97 -7.47 18.72
C THR A 355 -21.12 -8.32 19.26
N GLY A 356 -21.72 -9.18 18.44
CA GLY A 356 -22.92 -9.95 18.76
C GLY A 356 -24.17 -9.10 19.04
N ARG A 357 -24.12 -7.78 18.78
CA ARG A 357 -25.20 -6.82 19.05
C ARG A 357 -25.65 -6.20 17.75
N ALA A 358 -26.92 -6.39 17.39
CA ALA A 358 -27.50 -5.72 16.24
C ALA A 358 -28.98 -5.39 16.42
N LYS A 359 -29.40 -4.29 15.79
CA LYS A 359 -30.81 -3.94 15.65
C LYS A 359 -31.51 -4.79 14.58
N VAL A 360 -30.75 -5.25 13.59
CA VAL A 360 -31.24 -6.08 12.49
C VAL A 360 -30.39 -7.36 12.41
N PRO A 361 -31.00 -8.56 12.39
CA PRO A 361 -30.28 -9.83 12.31
C PRO A 361 -29.39 -9.93 11.05
N VAL A 362 -28.36 -10.77 11.12
CA VAL A 362 -27.43 -10.99 10.00
C VAL A 362 -28.19 -11.55 8.79
N GLU A 363 -29.12 -12.47 9.03
CA GLU A 363 -29.94 -13.13 8.01
C GLU A 363 -30.82 -12.14 7.23
N GLU A 364 -31.31 -11.10 7.90
CA GLU A 364 -32.09 -10.03 7.27
C GLU A 364 -31.16 -9.03 6.56
N ARG A 365 -30.05 -8.65 7.20
CA ARG A 365 -29.14 -7.63 6.66
C ARG A 365 -28.41 -8.09 5.39
N VAL A 366 -28.10 -9.38 5.24
CA VAL A 366 -27.49 -9.89 3.99
C VAL A 366 -28.41 -9.74 2.78
N THR A 367 -29.71 -9.52 2.96
CA THR A 367 -30.64 -9.27 1.84
C THR A 367 -30.53 -7.86 1.26
N CYS A 368 -29.72 -6.99 1.88
CA CYS A 368 -29.56 -5.59 1.50
C CYS A 368 -30.87 -4.79 1.54
N VAL A 369 -31.84 -5.17 2.39
CA VAL A 369 -33.13 -4.45 2.54
C VAL A 369 -32.96 -3.02 3.06
N GLU A 370 -31.93 -2.78 3.89
CA GLU A 370 -31.58 -1.45 4.42
C GLU A 370 -30.73 -0.61 3.44
N ALA A 371 -30.32 -1.16 2.28
CA ALA A 371 -29.45 -0.44 1.36
C ALA A 371 -30.18 0.74 0.74
N ALA A 372 -29.58 1.92 0.81
CA ALA A 372 -30.10 3.09 0.12
C ALA A 372 -30.07 2.85 -1.39
N THR A 373 -31.20 3.08 -2.05
CA THR A 373 -31.29 3.09 -3.51
C THR A 373 -30.35 4.13 -4.10
N TYR A 374 -29.95 3.97 -5.36
CA TYR A 374 -29.10 4.97 -6.02
C TYR A 374 -29.75 6.35 -6.14
N ARG A 375 -31.09 6.42 -6.12
CA ARG A 375 -31.82 7.68 -6.05
C ARG A 375 -31.67 8.33 -4.66
N GLU A 376 -31.84 7.56 -3.59
CA GLU A 376 -31.63 8.08 -2.22
C GLU A 376 -30.16 8.48 -1.99
N VAL A 377 -29.20 7.79 -2.62
CA VAL A 377 -27.78 8.21 -2.62
C VAL A 377 -27.62 9.57 -3.31
N LEU A 378 -28.24 9.78 -4.47
CA LEU A 378 -28.23 11.07 -5.17
C LEU A 378 -28.91 12.17 -4.35
N GLU A 379 -30.05 11.88 -3.72
CA GLU A 379 -30.75 12.81 -2.82
C GLU A 379 -29.88 13.18 -1.61
N ARG A 380 -29.07 12.25 -1.06
CA ARG A 380 -28.09 12.56 -0.01
C ARG A 380 -26.95 13.45 -0.52
N ILE A 381 -26.49 13.26 -1.75
CA ILE A 381 -25.50 14.15 -2.38
C ILE A 381 -26.09 15.55 -2.57
N ASP A 382 -27.32 15.66 -3.05
CA ASP A 382 -28.03 16.94 -3.22
C ASP A 382 -28.24 17.64 -1.87
N ALA A 383 -28.69 16.91 -0.84
CA ALA A 383 -28.84 17.45 0.50
C ALA A 383 -27.51 17.93 1.09
N LEU A 384 -26.42 17.21 0.82
CA LEU A 384 -25.07 17.62 1.24
C LEU A 384 -24.64 18.89 0.51
N GLN A 385 -24.85 18.98 -0.80
CA GLN A 385 -24.54 20.14 -1.62
C GLN A 385 -25.32 21.39 -1.17
N ASP A 386 -26.64 21.27 -0.96
CA ASP A 386 -27.49 22.36 -0.48
C ASP A 386 -27.04 22.86 0.90
N LYS A 387 -26.70 21.93 1.78
CA LYS A 387 -26.17 22.24 3.11
C LYS A 387 -24.83 22.95 3.03
N THR A 388 -23.92 22.47 2.18
CA THR A 388 -22.61 23.11 1.93
C THR A 388 -22.78 24.53 1.37
N ALA A 389 -23.68 24.73 0.40
CA ALA A 389 -24.00 26.05 -0.14
C ALA A 389 -24.56 27.00 0.93
N GLY A 390 -25.43 26.50 1.81
CA GLY A 390 -25.92 27.25 2.96
C GLY A 390 -24.79 27.71 3.89
N TRP A 391 -23.81 26.84 4.18
CA TRP A 391 -22.67 27.18 5.02
C TRP A 391 -21.67 28.13 4.35
N LEU A 392 -21.47 28.04 3.04
CA LEU A 392 -20.72 29.04 2.28
C LEU A 392 -21.43 30.41 2.29
N ALA A 393 -22.76 30.44 2.18
CA ALA A 393 -23.54 31.67 2.33
C ALA A 393 -23.41 32.25 3.74
N ALA A 394 -23.37 31.42 4.79
CA ALA A 394 -23.12 31.84 6.16
C ALA A 394 -21.71 32.44 6.33
N HIS A 395 -20.69 31.81 5.76
CA HIS A 395 -19.33 32.36 5.71
C HIS A 395 -19.29 33.73 5.00
N TYR A 396 -19.99 33.84 3.87
CA TYR A 396 -20.10 35.10 3.14
C TYR A 396 -20.79 36.18 3.97
N ALA A 397 -21.91 35.88 4.63
CA ALA A 397 -22.64 36.83 5.47
C ALA A 397 -21.81 37.36 6.65
N LEU A 398 -20.87 36.56 7.16
CA LEU A 398 -19.99 36.91 8.28
C LEU A 398 -18.75 37.71 7.88
N THR A 399 -18.28 37.56 6.65
CA THR A 399 -17.00 38.14 6.18
C THR A 399 -17.15 39.23 5.14
N ALA A 400 -18.23 39.20 4.35
CA ALA A 400 -18.52 40.26 3.42
C ALA A 400 -19.01 41.50 4.19
N GLY A 401 -18.35 42.64 3.96
CA GLY A 401 -18.92 43.94 4.31
C GLY A 401 -20.22 44.21 3.56
N THR A 402 -20.73 45.46 3.61
CA THR A 402 -22.02 45.81 2.97
C THR A 402 -22.04 45.45 1.48
N PRO A 403 -22.86 44.47 1.04
CA PRO A 403 -22.87 44.04 -0.35
C PRO A 403 -23.49 45.11 -1.26
N GLN A 404 -22.81 45.40 -2.36
CA GLN A 404 -23.20 46.47 -3.32
C GLN A 404 -24.08 45.98 -4.47
N ARG A 405 -24.25 44.66 -4.65
CA ARG A 405 -25.06 44.02 -5.71
C ARG A 405 -26.20 43.21 -5.11
N GLU A 406 -27.36 43.22 -5.75
CA GLU A 406 -28.58 42.55 -5.27
C GLU A 406 -28.40 41.04 -5.05
N ASP A 407 -27.75 40.33 -5.99
CA ASP A 407 -27.47 38.89 -5.85
C ASP A 407 -26.59 38.57 -4.63
N ARG A 408 -25.59 39.43 -4.37
CA ARG A 408 -24.70 39.29 -3.21
C ARG A 408 -25.45 39.56 -1.90
N SER A 409 -26.36 40.53 -1.91
CA SER A 409 -27.27 40.80 -0.79
C SER A 409 -28.22 39.63 -0.52
N ALA A 410 -28.67 38.91 -1.56
CA ALA A 410 -29.48 37.70 -1.40
C ALA A 410 -28.69 36.57 -0.72
N ILE A 411 -27.46 36.29 -1.16
CA ILE A 411 -26.58 35.28 -0.54
C ILE A 411 -26.32 35.60 0.93
N ALA A 412 -25.98 36.85 1.25
CA ALA A 412 -25.76 37.28 2.63
C ALA A 412 -27.01 37.09 3.52
N ARG A 413 -28.22 37.39 3.00
CA ARG A 413 -29.47 37.15 3.73
C ARG A 413 -29.72 35.67 3.98
N THR A 414 -29.47 34.80 3.00
CA THR A 414 -29.59 33.34 3.17
C THR A 414 -28.67 32.84 4.28
N GLY A 415 -27.41 33.27 4.28
CA GLY A 415 -26.44 32.91 5.31
C GLY A 415 -26.83 33.38 6.71
N ALA A 416 -27.24 34.65 6.85
CA ALA A 416 -27.69 35.21 8.12
C ALA A 416 -28.96 34.50 8.65
N MET A 417 -29.87 34.12 7.75
CA MET A 417 -31.07 33.36 8.11
C MET A 417 -30.72 31.95 8.60
N LEU A 418 -29.77 31.27 7.96
CA LEU A 418 -29.30 29.95 8.39
C LEU A 418 -28.67 30.01 9.79
N LEU A 419 -27.78 30.99 10.04
CA LEU A 419 -27.15 31.19 11.35
C LEU A 419 -28.18 31.47 12.44
N SER A 420 -29.16 32.34 12.18
CA SER A 420 -30.20 32.69 13.16
C SER A 420 -31.18 31.55 13.46
N ARG A 421 -31.42 30.65 12.50
CA ARG A 421 -32.26 29.46 12.70
C ARG A 421 -31.52 28.29 13.37
N SER A 422 -30.18 28.29 13.33
CA SER A 422 -29.39 27.22 13.90
C SER A 422 -29.51 27.20 15.43
N ARG A 423 -29.94 26.05 15.97
CA ARG A 423 -30.15 25.85 17.41
C ARG A 423 -28.95 25.23 18.12
N SER A 424 -27.89 24.88 17.40
CA SER A 424 -26.71 24.26 18.01
C SER A 424 -25.94 25.29 18.85
N LYS A 425 -25.61 24.91 20.09
CA LYS A 425 -24.77 25.71 21.00
C LYS A 425 -23.41 26.07 20.39
N SER A 426 -22.92 25.28 19.43
CA SER A 426 -21.67 25.56 18.72
C SER A 426 -21.68 26.91 17.98
N PHE A 427 -22.86 27.40 17.57
CA PHE A 427 -23.04 28.67 16.88
C PHE A 427 -23.40 29.84 17.81
N ALA A 428 -23.58 29.60 19.11
CA ALA A 428 -23.82 30.65 20.11
C ALA A 428 -22.50 31.36 20.49
N ARG A 429 -21.86 31.99 19.50
CA ARG A 429 -20.57 32.67 19.61
C ARG A 429 -20.66 34.09 19.01
N PRO A 430 -19.78 35.02 19.39
CA PRO A 430 -19.69 36.33 18.76
C PRO A 430 -19.47 36.22 17.24
N PRO A 431 -20.05 37.14 16.42
CA PRO A 431 -19.91 37.09 14.96
C PRO A 431 -18.46 37.04 14.46
N ALA A 432 -17.54 37.74 15.12
CA ALA A 432 -16.11 37.73 14.78
C ALA A 432 -15.46 36.36 15.01
N GLU A 433 -15.84 35.64 16.07
CA GLU A 433 -15.36 34.27 16.30
C GLU A 433 -15.94 33.31 15.27
N LEU A 434 -17.23 33.42 14.96
CA LEU A 434 -17.86 32.61 13.91
C LEU A 434 -17.18 32.85 12.56
N ALA A 435 -16.91 34.11 12.21
CA ALA A 435 -16.18 34.45 11.00
C ALA A 435 -14.81 33.75 10.94
N ALA A 436 -14.05 33.77 12.04
CA ALA A 436 -12.74 33.11 12.12
C ALA A 436 -12.81 31.57 12.02
N HIS A 437 -13.84 30.93 12.58
CA HIS A 437 -14.06 29.49 12.41
C HIS A 437 -14.48 29.16 10.97
N PHE A 438 -15.42 29.92 10.40
CA PHE A 438 -15.87 29.72 9.02
C PHE A 438 -14.75 29.96 8.00
N SER A 439 -13.88 30.95 8.20
CA SER A 439 -12.72 31.18 7.33
C SER A 439 -11.76 29.99 7.31
N ARG A 440 -11.61 29.27 8.42
CA ARG A 440 -10.74 28.07 8.49
C ARG A 440 -11.32 26.87 7.75
N ILE A 441 -12.64 26.72 7.74
CA ILE A 441 -13.31 25.60 7.06
C ILE A 441 -13.76 25.94 5.63
N ALA A 442 -13.70 27.21 5.21
CA ALA A 442 -14.16 27.65 3.90
C ALA A 442 -13.49 26.89 2.73
N PRO A 443 -12.17 26.62 2.71
CA PRO A 443 -11.55 25.81 1.66
C PRO A 443 -12.16 24.41 1.56
N SER A 444 -12.37 23.74 2.69
CA SER A 444 -13.02 22.41 2.74
C SER A 444 -14.48 22.44 2.30
N LEU A 445 -15.22 23.52 2.62
CA LEU A 445 -16.58 23.71 2.13
C LEU A 445 -16.61 23.91 0.61
N VAL A 446 -15.67 24.67 0.05
CA VAL A 446 -15.56 24.83 -1.42
C VAL A 446 -15.23 23.50 -2.08
N ALA A 447 -14.22 22.78 -1.58
CA ALA A 447 -13.82 21.48 -2.13
C ALA A 447 -14.98 20.46 -2.08
N LEU A 448 -15.73 20.42 -0.97
CA LEU A 448 -16.91 19.56 -0.86
C LEU A 448 -18.02 19.96 -1.83
N ALA A 449 -18.24 21.25 -2.05
CA ALA A 449 -19.23 21.75 -3.02
C ALA A 449 -18.84 21.38 -4.46
N GLU A 450 -17.56 21.51 -4.81
CA GLU A 450 -17.03 21.12 -6.13
C GLU A 450 -17.13 19.62 -6.35
N MET A 451 -16.71 18.80 -5.38
CA MET A 451 -16.82 17.34 -5.45
C MET A 451 -18.28 16.90 -5.62
N THR A 452 -19.19 17.38 -4.77
CA THR A 452 -20.60 16.96 -4.83
C THR A 452 -21.28 17.41 -6.13
N ALA A 453 -20.97 18.61 -6.64
CA ALA A 453 -21.48 19.07 -7.93
C ALA A 453 -20.97 18.22 -9.10
N ASP A 454 -19.68 17.86 -9.11
CA ASP A 454 -19.08 17.02 -10.16
C ASP A 454 -19.68 15.61 -10.13
N VAL A 455 -19.77 14.99 -8.96
CA VAL A 455 -20.40 13.67 -8.78
C VAL A 455 -21.86 13.70 -9.23
N ARG A 456 -22.64 14.71 -8.83
CA ARG A 456 -24.03 14.90 -9.25
C ARG A 456 -24.14 14.96 -10.77
N GLY A 457 -23.26 15.73 -11.43
CA GLY A 457 -23.24 15.85 -12.89
C GLY A 457 -22.99 14.50 -13.57
N VAL A 458 -22.05 13.71 -13.05
CA VAL A 458 -21.71 12.39 -13.58
C VAL A 458 -22.83 11.37 -13.32
N VAL A 459 -23.46 11.39 -12.15
CA VAL A 459 -24.61 10.52 -11.83
C VAL A 459 -25.83 10.87 -12.69
N ALA A 460 -26.09 12.16 -12.93
CA ALA A 460 -27.17 12.59 -13.83
C ALA A 460 -26.92 12.15 -15.28
N ALA A 461 -25.67 12.25 -15.76
CA ALA A 461 -25.29 11.73 -17.07
C ALA A 461 -25.44 10.21 -17.15
N PHE A 462 -25.17 9.50 -16.04
CA PHE A 462 -25.39 8.06 -15.94
C PHE A 462 -26.88 7.69 -15.98
N ASP A 463 -27.76 8.38 -15.23
CA ASP A 463 -29.21 8.09 -15.24
C ASP A 463 -29.83 8.30 -16.62
N GLY A 464 -29.28 9.26 -17.38
CA GLY A 464 -29.71 9.59 -18.73
C GLY A 464 -30.98 10.46 -18.76
N PRO A 465 -31.38 10.94 -19.95
CA PRO A 465 -32.45 11.93 -20.09
C PRO A 465 -33.85 11.38 -19.79
N GLU A 466 -34.08 10.08 -19.98
CA GLU A 466 -35.37 9.43 -19.71
C GLU A 466 -35.56 9.10 -18.22
N GLY A 467 -34.47 9.11 -17.44
CA GLY A 467 -34.45 8.73 -16.03
C GLY A 467 -34.75 7.24 -15.81
N GLY A 468 -34.52 6.78 -14.57
CA GLY A 468 -34.94 5.44 -14.13
C GLY A 468 -33.89 4.34 -14.30
N ARG A 469 -32.75 4.64 -14.94
CA ARG A 469 -31.60 3.71 -14.98
C ARG A 469 -31.05 3.49 -13.58
N LEU A 470 -31.05 4.50 -12.72
CA LEU A 470 -30.63 4.36 -11.31
C LEU A 470 -31.43 3.27 -10.57
N GLN A 471 -32.74 3.18 -10.82
CA GLN A 471 -33.61 2.24 -10.12
C GLN A 471 -33.42 0.81 -10.61
N SER A 472 -33.39 0.59 -11.94
CA SER A 472 -33.16 -0.74 -12.50
C SER A 472 -31.77 -1.26 -12.16
N THR A 473 -30.75 -0.41 -12.30
CA THR A 473 -29.36 -0.75 -11.97
C THR A 473 -29.18 -1.10 -10.49
N PHE A 474 -29.85 -0.37 -9.59
CA PHE A 474 -29.82 -0.70 -8.16
C PHE A 474 -30.46 -2.06 -7.87
N ALA A 475 -31.57 -2.41 -8.53
CA ALA A 475 -32.23 -3.69 -8.34
C ALA A 475 -31.30 -4.86 -8.71
N ASP A 476 -30.65 -4.77 -9.87
CA ASP A 476 -29.67 -5.77 -10.33
C ASP A 476 -28.48 -5.88 -9.36
N ASP A 477 -27.91 -4.75 -8.96
CA ASP A 477 -26.76 -4.75 -8.05
C ASP A 477 -27.15 -5.28 -6.66
N ARG A 478 -28.36 -4.97 -6.17
CA ARG A 478 -28.85 -5.46 -4.88
C ARG A 478 -28.90 -7.00 -4.86
N GLU A 479 -29.34 -7.62 -5.94
CA GLU A 479 -29.36 -9.09 -6.05
C GLU A 479 -27.95 -9.68 -5.97
N VAL A 480 -26.99 -9.09 -6.70
CA VAL A 480 -25.58 -9.54 -6.67
C VAL A 480 -24.95 -9.37 -5.29
N PHE A 481 -25.11 -8.19 -4.68
CA PHE A 481 -24.57 -7.91 -3.35
C PHE A 481 -25.22 -8.80 -2.28
N ALA A 482 -26.54 -9.03 -2.37
CA ALA A 482 -27.22 -9.91 -1.42
C ALA A 482 -26.73 -11.36 -1.52
N ALA A 483 -26.55 -11.89 -2.74
CA ALA A 483 -25.99 -13.21 -2.95
C ALA A 483 -24.55 -13.32 -2.42
N GLU A 484 -23.72 -12.30 -2.67
CA GLU A 484 -22.33 -12.29 -2.23
C GLU A 484 -22.19 -12.12 -0.71
N PHE A 485 -23.04 -11.30 -0.08
CA PHE A 485 -23.09 -11.19 1.38
C PHE A 485 -23.59 -12.48 2.03
N ALA A 486 -24.63 -13.12 1.49
CA ALA A 486 -25.07 -14.42 1.99
C ALA A 486 -23.93 -15.45 1.90
N ARG A 487 -23.20 -15.49 0.78
CA ARG A 487 -22.05 -16.38 0.59
C ARG A 487 -20.96 -16.15 1.63
N ARG A 488 -20.59 -14.88 1.89
CA ARG A 488 -19.49 -14.51 2.80
C ARG A 488 -19.85 -14.58 4.28
N TYR A 489 -21.09 -14.28 4.65
CA TYR A 489 -21.50 -14.08 6.04
C TYR A 489 -22.44 -15.16 6.60
N LEU A 490 -23.08 -15.98 5.75
CA LEU A 490 -23.92 -17.12 6.17
C LEU A 490 -23.33 -18.50 5.84
N GLY A 491 -22.25 -18.58 5.05
CA GLY A 491 -21.54 -19.83 4.76
C GLY A 491 -20.90 -20.46 6.01
N ARG A 492 -20.77 -21.80 6.05
CA ARG A 492 -20.10 -22.51 7.15
C ARG A 492 -18.62 -22.13 7.21
N GLY A 493 -18.30 -21.24 8.15
CA GLY A 493 -16.99 -20.59 8.28
C GLY A 493 -17.14 -19.13 7.87
N GLY A 494 -17.53 -18.28 8.81
CA GLY A 494 -17.39 -16.83 8.63
C GLY A 494 -15.93 -16.47 8.31
N PRO A 495 -15.65 -15.25 7.83
CA PRO A 495 -14.30 -14.86 7.43
C PRO A 495 -13.31 -15.21 8.55
N ASP A 496 -12.23 -15.92 8.20
CA ASP A 496 -11.09 -16.13 9.10
C ASP A 496 -10.79 -14.79 9.79
N SER A 497 -10.70 -14.83 11.11
CA SER A 497 -10.65 -13.66 12.00
C SER A 497 -9.56 -12.64 11.63
N ASP A 498 -8.60 -13.02 10.80
CA ASP A 498 -7.47 -12.20 10.37
C ASP A 498 -7.86 -11.17 9.29
N ALA A 499 -8.90 -11.39 8.48
CA ALA A 499 -9.33 -10.45 7.44
C ALA A 499 -10.14 -9.25 7.97
N LEU A 500 -10.49 -9.25 9.26
CA LEU A 500 -11.25 -8.19 9.93
C LEU A 500 -10.36 -7.19 10.69
N HIS A 501 -9.03 -7.35 10.66
CA HIS A 501 -8.10 -6.51 11.41
C HIS A 501 -7.58 -5.26 10.69
N ASP A 502 -7.85 -5.09 9.38
CA ASP A 502 -7.31 -3.94 8.62
C ASP A 502 -8.10 -2.63 8.76
N ASP A 503 -9.29 -2.63 9.38
CA ASP A 503 -10.14 -1.42 9.49
C ASP A 503 -9.96 -0.63 10.81
N ALA A 504 -8.99 -0.98 11.66
CA ALA A 504 -8.90 -0.44 13.04
C ALA A 504 -7.51 0.11 13.44
N ALA A 505 -6.91 0.95 12.62
CA ALA A 505 -5.75 1.76 13.02
C ALA A 505 -5.99 3.25 12.83
N ASP A 506 -7.12 3.78 13.32
CA ASP A 506 -7.29 5.21 13.60
C ASP A 506 -8.49 5.44 14.54
N ASP A 507 -8.31 5.15 15.82
CA ASP A 507 -9.05 5.85 16.88
C ASP A 507 -8.16 5.87 18.14
N PRO A 508 -7.63 7.03 18.58
CA PRO A 508 -6.96 7.12 19.86
C PRO A 508 -8.01 7.04 20.95
N GLU A 509 -8.06 5.92 21.67
CA GLU A 509 -8.87 5.80 22.88
C GLU A 509 -8.45 6.87 23.91
N GLY A 510 -9.23 7.94 23.98
CA GLY A 510 -9.40 8.75 25.16
C GLY A 510 -10.30 8.00 26.15
N GLY A 511 -9.68 7.32 27.12
CA GLY A 511 -10.34 6.73 28.28
C GLY A 511 -9.76 7.30 29.56
N VAL A 512 -10.56 8.14 30.23
CA VAL A 512 -10.31 8.80 31.51
C VAL A 512 -10.04 7.80 32.64
N GLN A 513 -9.04 8.11 33.48
CA GLN A 513 -9.14 7.95 34.94
C GLN A 513 -9.02 9.33 35.58
#